data_AF-C5CX61-F1
#
_entry.id   AF-C5CX61-F1
#
_cell.length_a   1.000
_cell.length_b   1.000
_cell.length_c   1.000
_cell.angle_alpha   90.00
_cell.angle_beta   90.00
_cell.angle_gamma   90.00
#
_symmetry.space_group_name_H-M   'P 1'
#
loop_
_entity.id
_entity.type
_entity.pdbx_description
1 polymer ?
#
loop_
_entity_poly.entity_id
_entity_poly.type
_entity_poly.pdbx_seq_one_letter_code
_entity_poly.pdbx_strand_id
1 'polypeptide(L)'
;MAEEKTWQALRGQGVRAQGVVVGISRQANRLTKNGNYGNNEVAATDLLLAYEDAAGNRHEVTVATFIELGLLANFSVGKKIDVIYARDAPDRVAIDRERTPLEIPSSAY
;
A
#
# COMPACT_ATOMS: atom_id res chain seq x y z
N MET A 1 2.54 7.38 -9.31
CA MET A 1 2.65 5.91 -9.37
C MET A 1 1.33 5.32 -9.82
N ALA A 2 1.29 4.10 -10.36
CA ALA A 2 0.04 3.46 -10.78
C ALA A 2 -0.87 3.15 -9.57
N GLU A 3 -0.28 2.65 -8.49
CA GLU A 3 -0.98 2.39 -7.21
C GLU A 3 -1.61 3.66 -6.63
N GLU A 4 -0.85 4.75 -6.49
CA GLU A 4 -1.38 6.05 -6.04
C GLU A 4 -2.60 6.53 -6.87
N LYS A 5 -2.56 6.36 -8.19
CA LYS A 5 -3.71 6.72 -9.06
C LYS A 5 -4.91 5.82 -8.77
N THR A 6 -4.68 4.53 -8.51
CA THR A 6 -5.73 3.60 -8.09
C THR A 6 -6.30 4.01 -6.74
N TRP A 7 -5.48 4.33 -5.75
CA TRP A 7 -5.95 4.83 -4.44
C TRP A 7 -6.80 6.10 -4.61
N GLN A 8 -6.33 7.11 -5.35
CA GLN A 8 -7.09 8.35 -5.57
C GLN A 8 -8.45 8.10 -6.23
N ALA A 9 -8.52 7.16 -7.19
CA ALA A 9 -9.77 6.79 -7.83
C ALA A 9 -10.72 5.99 -6.91
N LEU A 10 -10.19 5.32 -5.90
CA LEU A 10 -10.96 4.47 -4.98
C LEU A 10 -11.31 5.16 -3.66
N ARG A 11 -10.54 6.14 -3.18
CA ARG A 11 -10.66 6.68 -1.82
C ARG A 11 -12.07 7.17 -1.43
N GLY A 12 -12.87 7.61 -2.41
CA GLY A 12 -14.25 8.08 -2.19
C GLY A 12 -15.36 7.07 -2.51
N GLN A 13 -15.07 5.98 -3.22
CA GLN A 13 -16.10 5.09 -3.78
C GLN A 13 -15.80 3.59 -3.66
N GLY A 14 -14.54 3.24 -3.36
CA GLY A 14 -14.12 1.86 -3.17
C GLY A 14 -14.58 1.30 -1.83
N VAL A 15 -14.48 -0.02 -1.72
CA VAL A 15 -14.83 -0.73 -0.50
C VAL A 15 -13.58 -0.88 0.35
N ARG A 16 -13.65 -0.46 1.61
CA ARG A 16 -12.56 -0.62 2.57
C ARG A 16 -12.55 -2.03 3.14
N ALA A 17 -11.38 -2.62 3.23
CA ALA A 17 -11.15 -3.92 3.85
C ALA A 17 -9.79 -3.94 4.57
N GLN A 18 -9.52 -5.04 5.28
CA GLN A 18 -8.23 -5.31 5.89
C GLN A 18 -7.54 -6.45 5.12
N GLY A 19 -6.34 -6.19 4.63
CA GLY A 19 -5.47 -7.20 4.05
C GLY A 19 -4.39 -7.65 5.03
N VAL A 20 -3.79 -8.80 4.76
CA VAL A 20 -2.60 -9.32 5.44
C VAL A 20 -1.47 -9.37 4.43
N VAL A 21 -0.31 -8.84 4.80
CA VAL A 21 0.90 -9.01 4.00
C VAL A 21 1.32 -10.47 4.05
N VAL A 22 1.34 -11.14 2.90
CA VAL A 22 1.80 -12.53 2.77
C VAL A 22 3.16 -12.62 2.09
N GLY A 23 3.60 -11.55 1.41
CA GLY A 23 4.93 -11.44 0.83
C GLY A 23 5.37 -9.99 0.66
N ILE A 24 6.67 -9.76 0.73
CA ILE A 24 7.29 -8.46 0.50
C ILE A 24 8.56 -8.66 -0.32
N SER A 25 8.70 -7.94 -1.42
CA SER A 25 9.92 -7.87 -2.22
C SER A 25 10.38 -6.43 -2.34
N ARG A 26 11.68 -6.20 -2.16
CA ARG A 26 12.30 -4.89 -2.35
C ARG A 26 13.14 -4.92 -3.61
N GLN A 27 12.99 -3.89 -4.45
CA GLN A 27 13.89 -3.72 -5.58
C GLN A 27 15.20 -3.11 -5.06
N ALA A 28 16.21 -3.96 -4.81
CA ALA A 28 17.45 -3.61 -4.12
C ALA A 28 18.20 -2.38 -4.68
N ASN A 29 18.00 -2.06 -5.97
CA ASN A 29 18.65 -0.95 -6.66
C ASN A 29 17.75 0.29 -6.83
N ARG A 30 16.60 0.36 -6.16
CA ARG A 30 15.59 1.40 -6.39
C ARG A 30 15.21 2.17 -5.13
N LEU A 31 16.24 2.60 -4.43
CA LEU A 31 16.14 3.59 -3.36
C LEU A 31 16.06 4.98 -4.02
N THR A 32 14.97 5.68 -3.78
CA THR A 32 14.72 6.96 -4.45
C THR A 32 14.42 8.02 -3.40
N LYS A 33 14.97 9.23 -3.57
CA LYS A 33 14.47 10.42 -2.86
C LYS A 33 13.29 10.93 -3.67
N ASN A 34 12.10 10.83 -3.12
CA ASN A 34 10.91 11.31 -3.81
C ASN A 34 10.54 12.68 -3.23
N GLY A 35 10.67 13.75 -4.01
CA GLY A 35 10.34 15.11 -3.56
C GLY A 35 8.88 15.29 -3.12
N ASN A 36 7.98 14.39 -3.52
CA ASN A 36 6.59 14.37 -3.03
C ASN A 36 6.45 13.80 -1.60
N TYR A 37 7.47 13.13 -1.07
CA TYR A 37 7.51 12.46 0.23
C TYR A 37 8.41 13.21 1.24
N GLY A 38 8.66 14.51 1.02
CA GLY A 38 9.71 15.24 1.73
C GLY A 38 11.10 14.72 1.34
N ASN A 39 12.17 15.19 1.98
CA ASN A 39 13.53 14.70 1.69
C ASN A 39 13.78 13.24 2.16
N ASN A 40 12.72 12.44 2.33
CA ASN A 40 12.77 11.11 2.92
C ASN A 40 13.21 10.06 1.89
N GLU A 41 13.95 9.08 2.37
CA GLU A 41 14.36 7.92 1.58
C GLU A 41 13.23 6.89 1.54
N VAL A 42 12.77 6.55 0.33
CA VAL A 42 11.74 5.54 0.11
C VAL A 42 12.28 4.33 -0.64
N ALA A 43 11.74 3.15 -0.33
CA ALA A 43 12.01 1.90 -1.02
C ALA A 43 10.85 1.53 -1.96
N ALA A 44 11.18 1.23 -3.22
CA ALA A 44 10.24 0.56 -4.13
C ALA A 44 9.97 -0.86 -3.63
N THR A 45 8.71 -1.14 -3.33
CA THR A 45 8.29 -2.38 -2.68
C THR A 45 7.12 -2.99 -3.43
N ASP A 46 7.21 -4.28 -3.72
CA ASP A 46 6.09 -5.09 -4.19
C ASP A 46 5.54 -5.87 -2.98
N LEU A 47 4.31 -5.57 -2.58
CA LEU A 47 3.60 -6.23 -1.49
C LEU A 47 2.62 -7.25 -2.06
N LEU A 48 2.76 -8.52 -1.68
CA LEU A 48 1.71 -9.51 -1.92
C LEU A 48 0.75 -9.48 -0.72
N LEU A 49 -0.50 -9.14 -1.00
CA LEU A 49 -1.56 -8.97 -0.01
C LEU A 49 -2.62 -10.05 -0.21
N ALA A 50 -3.03 -10.68 0.89
CA ALA A 50 -4.24 -11.50 0.94
C ALA A 50 -5.34 -10.72 1.66
N TYR A 51 -6.53 -10.65 1.08
CA TYR A 51 -7.69 -10.03 1.73
C TYR A 51 -9.00 -10.74 1.36
N GLU A 52 -10.04 -10.50 2.15
CA GLU A 52 -11.38 -11.03 1.89
C GLU A 52 -12.29 -9.89 1.41
N ASP A 53 -13.01 -10.11 0.31
CA ASP A 53 -14.00 -9.16 -0.20
C ASP A 53 -15.31 -9.22 0.61
N ALA A 54 -16.25 -8.32 0.31
CA ALA A 54 -17.53 -8.24 1.02
C ALA A 54 -18.44 -9.46 0.79
N ALA A 55 -18.12 -10.32 -0.18
CA ALA A 55 -18.83 -11.56 -0.45
C ALA A 55 -18.16 -12.78 0.23
N GLY A 56 -17.07 -12.57 0.98
CA GLY A 56 -16.33 -13.63 1.65
C GLY A 56 -15.31 -14.34 0.77
N ASN A 57 -15.03 -13.86 -0.45
CA ASN A 57 -14.03 -14.46 -1.31
C ASN A 57 -12.64 -13.94 -0.95
N ARG A 58 -11.67 -14.86 -0.91
CA ARG A 58 -10.28 -14.53 -0.68
C ARG A 58 -9.59 -14.16 -2.00
N HIS A 59 -8.88 -13.04 -1.98
CA HIS A 59 -8.07 -12.53 -3.09
C HIS A 59 -6.61 -12.41 -2.67
N GLU A 60 -5.69 -12.69 -3.60
CA GLU A 60 -4.26 -12.43 -3.43
C GLU A 60 -3.74 -11.58 -4.58
N VAL A 61 -3.12 -10.45 -4.24
CA VAL A 61 -2.78 -9.40 -5.19
C VAL A 61 -1.47 -8.72 -4.85
N THR A 62 -0.69 -8.42 -5.88
CA THR A 62 0.56 -7.68 -5.75
C THR A 62 0.32 -6.19 -5.93
N VAL A 63 0.72 -5.40 -4.94
CA VAL A 63 0.63 -3.94 -4.93
C VAL A 63 2.05 -3.36 -4.91
N ALA A 64 2.42 -2.69 -6.02
CA ALA A 64 3.69 -2.00 -6.14
C ALA A 64 3.58 -0.57 -5.58
N THR A 65 4.36 -0.25 -4.55
CA THR A 65 4.29 1.05 -3.87
C THR A 65 5.67 1.56 -3.42
N PHE A 66 5.73 2.81 -2.96
CA PHE A 66 6.90 3.38 -2.29
C PHE A 66 6.60 3.55 -0.81
N ILE A 67 7.48 3.01 0.02
CA ILE A 67 7.36 3.07 1.48
C ILE A 67 8.62 3.72 2.03
N GLU A 68 8.45 4.70 2.90
CA GLU A 68 9.56 5.30 3.63
C GLU A 68 10.30 4.23 4.46
N LEU A 69 11.63 4.26 4.44
CA LEU A 69 12.46 3.22 5.05
C LEU A 69 12.11 2.95 6.53
N GLY A 70 11.80 4.00 7.29
CA GLY A 70 11.43 3.90 8.71
C GLY A 70 10.10 3.16 8.96
N LEU A 71 9.26 2.99 7.93
CA LEU A 71 7.95 2.34 8.02
C LEU A 71 7.95 0.90 7.49
N LEU A 72 9.01 0.45 6.80
CA LEU A 72 9.05 -0.88 6.17
C LEU A 72 8.70 -2.03 7.12
N ALA A 73 9.07 -1.95 8.40
CA ALA A 73 8.77 -2.97 9.39
C ALA A 73 7.26 -3.21 9.59
N ASN A 74 6.43 -2.18 9.34
CA ASN A 74 4.97 -2.26 9.45
C ASN A 74 4.34 -3.09 8.32
N PHE A 75 5.10 -3.37 7.25
CA PHE A 75 4.70 -4.15 6.08
C PHE A 75 5.38 -5.52 6.05
N SER A 76 5.83 -6.03 7.19
CA SER A 76 6.37 -7.40 7.28
C SER A 76 5.27 -8.44 7.09
N VAL A 77 5.64 -9.65 6.66
CA VAL A 77 4.70 -10.77 6.52
C VAL A 77 3.92 -11.02 7.83
N GLY A 78 2.62 -11.23 7.72
CA GLY A 78 1.67 -11.39 8.82
C GLY A 78 1.10 -10.07 9.36
N LYS A 79 1.63 -8.91 8.95
CA LYS A 79 1.06 -7.62 9.34
C LYS A 79 -0.24 -7.35 8.58
N LYS A 80 -1.17 -6.73 9.30
CA LYS A 80 -2.44 -6.26 8.75
C LYS A 80 -2.28 -4.85 8.24
N ILE A 81 -2.83 -4.57 7.07
CA ILE A 81 -2.89 -3.23 6.49
C ILE A 81 -4.29 -2.94 5.95
N ASP A 82 -4.69 -1.68 5.97
CA ASP A 82 -5.95 -1.25 5.39
C ASP A 82 -5.81 -1.12 3.87
N VAL A 83 -6.82 -1.60 3.15
CA VAL A 83 -6.87 -1.57 1.68
C VAL A 83 -8.21 -1.03 1.22
N ILE A 84 -8.23 -0.49 0.00
CA ILE A 84 -9.45 -0.11 -0.70
C ILE A 84 -9.47 -0.82 -2.05
N TYR A 85 -10.55 -1.54 -2.36
CA TYR A 85 -10.73 -2.23 -3.63
C TYR A 85 -11.97 -1.75 -4.39
N ALA A 86 -11.98 -1.95 -5.70
CA ALA A 86 -13.14 -1.68 -6.54
C ALA A 86 -14.18 -2.80 -6.38
N ARG A 87 -15.42 -2.46 -6.03
CA ARG A 87 -16.49 -3.44 -5.77
C ARG A 87 -16.73 -4.38 -6.96
N ASP A 88 -16.66 -3.84 -8.17
CA ASP A 88 -16.89 -4.51 -9.44
C ASP A 88 -15.64 -5.19 -10.02
N ALA A 89 -14.46 -4.90 -9.46
CA ALA A 89 -13.18 -5.50 -9.84
C ALA A 89 -12.28 -5.65 -8.60
N PRO A 90 -12.47 -6.69 -7.77
CA PRO A 90 -11.72 -6.87 -6.53
C PRO A 90 -10.19 -6.93 -6.70
N ASP A 91 -9.68 -7.38 -7.84
CA ASP A 91 -8.24 -7.35 -8.13
C ASP A 91 -7.69 -5.91 -8.26
N ARG A 92 -8.55 -4.93 -8.52
CA ARG A 92 -8.20 -3.51 -8.51
C ARG A 92 -8.23 -2.99 -7.07
N VAL A 93 -7.09 -3.12 -6.41
CA VAL A 93 -6.88 -2.70 -5.02
C VAL A 93 -5.75 -1.66 -4.91
N ALA A 94 -5.81 -0.86 -3.86
CA ALA A 94 -4.71 -0.01 -3.41
C ALA A 94 -4.64 0.00 -1.88
N ILE A 95 -3.54 0.48 -1.32
CA ILE A 95 -3.41 0.66 0.13
C ILE A 95 -4.28 1.85 0.55
N ASP A 96 -5.04 1.72 1.64
CA ASP A 96 -5.77 2.85 2.21
C ASP A 96 -4.78 3.78 2.91
N ARG A 97 -4.22 4.74 2.17
CA ARG A 97 -3.21 5.68 2.67
C ARG A 97 -3.70 6.60 3.79
N GLU A 98 -5.01 6.71 3.99
CA GLU A 98 -5.58 7.48 5.11
C GLU A 98 -5.46 6.73 6.45
N ARG A 99 -5.27 5.40 6.39
CA ARG A 99 -5.25 4.51 7.57
C ARG A 99 -3.96 3.72 7.70
N THR A 100 -3.25 3.52 6.60
CA THR A 100 -1.94 2.86 6.54
C THR A 100 -0.91 3.84 5.99
N PRO A 101 -0.16 4.54 6.86
CA PRO A 101 0.86 5.49 6.43
C PRO A 101 1.96 4.81 5.62
N LEU A 102 2.27 5.40 4.46
CA LEU A 102 3.41 5.01 3.62
C LEU A 102 4.62 5.95 3.81
N GLU A 103 4.40 7.05 4.52
CA GLU A 103 5.37 8.10 4.79
C GLU A 103 5.16 8.64 6.21
N ILE A 104 6.24 9.08 6.84
CA ILE A 104 6.19 9.79 8.11
C ILE A 104 5.94 11.26 7.77
N PRO A 105 4.82 11.86 8.23
CA PRO A 105 4.58 13.27 8.00
C PRO A 105 5.77 14.07 8.49
N SER A 106 6.40 14.85 7.60
CA SER A 106 7.43 15.78 8.02
C SER A 106 6.75 16.79 8.93
N SER A 107 6.98 16.68 10.23
CA SER A 107 6.70 17.76 11.15
C SER A 107 7.62 18.90 10.69
N ALA A 108 7.03 19.96 10.14
CA ALA A 108 7.78 21.14 9.75
C ALA A 108 8.60 21.63 10.96
N TYR A 109 9.91 21.44 10.90
CA TYR A 109 10.88 22.07 11.80
C TYR A 109 11.36 23.35 11.13
#